data_AF-A0AAV6YSY4-F1
#
_entry.id   AF-A0AAV6YSY4-F1
#
_cell.length_a   1.000
_cell.length_b   1.000
_cell.length_c   1.000
_cell.angle_alpha   90.00
_cell.angle_beta   90.00
_cell.angle_gamma   90.00
#
_symmetry.space_group_name_H-M   'P 1'
#
loop_
_entity.id
_entity.type
_entity.pdbx_description
1 polymer ?
#
loop_
_entity_poly.entity_id
_entity_poly.type
_entity_poly.pdbx_seq_one_letter_code
_entity_poly.pdbx_strand_id
1 'polypeptide(L)'
;MTAMEAQLSSLLLREHYGEIVERVGTFLIRTGAQPLRVIVTETATSTDQVKKALCVLLQHGLVTYQMHKRGFVEYVAQSERCLRILRFPRYIYTAKTLYGDTGELIVEELLLNGKMTLTHSVKKVADRLTETMEDGKSVEYSEVLATFTQLADTHFVHRCPGINNTGETSSTEGRPPPAPTLSTNEKEMFTVPKVTLIGRGKRRRSSDDDEGATQSKKPRKDAGAESGQDDAIYWQINMVRFHQHFRDQAIISAVSNKMDQTSSEIVRTMLRMSEITTSSGAAYTQPLSSNEVPA
;
A
#
# COMPACT_ATOMS: atom_id res chain seq x y z
N MET A 1 -9.96 0.66 21.30
CA MET A 1 -9.02 1.79 21.09
C MET A 1 -9.10 2.69 22.30
N THR A 2 -7.96 3.10 22.84
CA THR A 2 -7.88 4.03 23.97
C THR A 2 -8.13 5.48 23.51
N ALA A 3 -8.46 6.37 24.45
CA ALA A 3 -8.64 7.80 24.12
C ALA A 3 -7.37 8.43 23.53
N MET A 4 -6.19 8.01 24.01
CA MET A 4 -4.90 8.50 23.52
C MET A 4 -4.62 8.06 22.08
N GLU A 5 -4.93 6.80 21.75
CA GLU A 5 -4.80 6.28 20.38
C GLU A 5 -5.71 7.02 19.39
N ALA A 6 -6.93 7.37 19.81
CA ALA A 6 -7.85 8.17 18.99
C ALA A 6 -7.35 9.60 18.78
N GLN A 7 -6.79 10.23 19.82
CA GLN A 7 -6.19 11.57 19.71
C GLN A 7 -4.96 11.58 18.79
N LEU A 8 -4.08 10.60 18.93
CA LEU A 8 -2.91 10.47 18.06
C LEU A 8 -3.33 10.23 16.60
N SER A 9 -4.33 9.37 16.37
CA SER A 9 -4.88 9.13 15.03
C SER A 9 -5.46 10.41 14.40
N SER A 10 -6.15 11.23 15.19
CA SER A 10 -6.67 12.53 14.75
C SER A 10 -5.53 13.46 14.28
N LEU A 11 -4.47 13.60 15.08
CA LEU A 11 -3.30 14.42 14.71
C LEU A 11 -2.64 13.94 13.41
N LEU A 12 -2.43 12.63 13.27
CA LEU A 12 -1.85 12.04 12.05
C LEU A 12 -2.72 12.29 10.82
N LEU A 13 -4.04 12.10 10.94
CA LEU A 13 -4.95 12.34 9.82
C LEU A 13 -4.95 13.81 9.41
N ARG A 14 -4.86 14.73 10.38
CA ARG A 14 -4.81 16.18 10.11
C ARG A 14 -3.55 16.56 9.35
N GLU A 15 -2.40 16.07 9.80
CA GLU A 15 -1.09 16.40 9.23
C GLU A 15 -0.96 15.88 7.80
N HIS A 16 -1.39 14.64 7.54
CA HIS A 16 -1.23 14.01 6.23
C HIS A 16 -2.35 14.29 5.23
N TYR A 17 -3.59 14.52 5.69
CA TYR A 17 -4.77 14.58 4.80
C TYR A 17 -5.66 15.81 5.03
N GLY A 18 -5.35 16.64 6.02
CA GLY A 18 -6.08 17.87 6.31
C GLY A 18 -7.32 17.70 7.19
N GLU A 19 -7.93 18.82 7.54
CA GLU A 19 -8.94 18.91 8.61
C GLU A 19 -10.25 18.16 8.29
N ILE A 20 -10.70 18.19 7.04
CA ILE A 20 -11.95 17.52 6.64
C ILE A 20 -11.81 15.99 6.79
N VAL A 21 -10.67 15.46 6.35
CA VAL A 21 -10.37 14.02 6.42
C VAL A 21 -10.20 13.58 7.87
N GLU A 22 -9.50 14.38 8.66
CA GLU A 22 -9.38 14.17 10.11
C GLU A 22 -10.74 14.11 10.78
N ARG A 23 -11.63 15.08 10.56
CA ARG A 23 -12.94 15.12 11.20
C ARG A 23 -13.77 13.86 10.90
N VAL A 24 -13.81 13.43 9.64
CA VAL A 24 -14.53 12.22 9.22
C VAL A 24 -13.87 10.96 9.78
N GLY A 25 -12.54 10.86 9.72
CA GLY A 25 -11.80 9.70 10.22
C GLY A 25 -11.91 9.55 11.74
N THR A 26 -11.73 10.64 12.49
CA THR A 26 -11.87 10.67 13.95
C THR A 26 -13.28 10.30 14.40
N PHE A 27 -14.32 10.74 13.67
CA PHE A 27 -15.69 10.33 13.92
C PHE A 27 -15.87 8.82 13.79
N LEU A 28 -15.40 8.23 12.69
CA LEU A 28 -15.48 6.78 12.45
C LEU A 28 -14.67 5.98 13.48
N ILE A 29 -13.49 6.47 13.88
CA ILE A 29 -12.66 5.84 14.90
C ILE A 29 -13.40 5.75 16.25
N ARG A 30 -14.14 6.80 16.61
CA ARG A 30 -14.85 6.87 17.90
C ARG A 30 -16.18 6.13 17.90
N THR A 31 -16.89 6.12 16.78
CA THR A 31 -18.28 5.64 16.70
C THR A 31 -18.44 4.29 16.00
N GLY A 32 -17.36 3.76 15.40
CA GLY A 32 -17.36 2.47 14.71
C GLY A 32 -17.98 2.54 13.32
N ALA A 33 -18.67 1.46 12.92
CA ALA A 33 -19.27 1.32 11.61
C ALA A 33 -20.44 2.30 11.43
N GLN A 34 -20.38 3.20 10.43
CA GLN A 34 -21.41 4.22 10.22
C GLN A 34 -21.79 4.37 8.74
N PRO A 35 -23.09 4.61 8.42
CA PRO A 35 -23.53 4.89 7.07
C PRO A 35 -23.24 6.35 6.67
N LEU A 36 -23.12 6.60 5.35
CA LEU A 36 -22.76 7.92 4.80
C LEU A 36 -23.61 9.07 5.37
N ARG A 37 -24.93 8.86 5.49
CA ARG A 37 -25.86 9.90 5.97
C ARG A 37 -25.56 10.33 7.40
N VAL A 38 -25.24 9.37 8.28
CA VAL A 38 -24.92 9.67 9.69
C VAL A 38 -23.60 10.43 9.77
N ILE A 39 -22.60 10.02 8.98
CA ILE A 39 -21.32 10.73 8.92
C ILE A 39 -21.53 12.19 8.53
N VAL A 40 -22.33 12.47 7.50
CA VAL A 40 -22.66 13.84 7.04
C VAL A 40 -23.32 14.66 8.14
N THR A 41 -24.34 14.11 8.80
CA THR A 41 -25.09 14.81 9.86
C THR A 41 -24.22 15.09 11.09
N GLU A 42 -23.51 14.09 11.59
CA GLU A 42 -22.73 14.19 12.83
C GLU A 42 -21.46 15.01 12.68
N THR A 43 -20.82 14.99 11.50
CA THR A 43 -19.62 15.81 11.25
C THR A 43 -19.94 17.24 10.80
N ALA A 44 -21.23 17.58 10.65
CA ALA A 44 -21.70 18.87 10.12
C ALA A 44 -20.96 19.30 8.83
N THR A 45 -20.60 18.33 7.99
CA THR A 45 -19.78 18.52 6.79
C THR A 45 -20.60 18.20 5.55
N SER A 46 -20.39 18.95 4.46
CA SER A 46 -21.16 18.74 3.23
C SER A 46 -20.98 17.33 2.67
N THR A 47 -22.03 16.78 2.06
CA THR A 47 -22.01 15.43 1.46
C THR A 47 -20.87 15.25 0.45
N ASP A 48 -20.55 16.27 -0.34
CA ASP A 48 -19.45 16.24 -1.30
C ASP A 48 -18.09 16.11 -0.62
N GLN A 49 -17.84 16.91 0.43
CA GLN A 49 -16.62 16.83 1.21
C GLN A 49 -16.48 15.50 1.95
N VAL A 50 -17.56 14.95 2.51
CA VAL A 50 -17.53 13.63 3.15
C VAL A 50 -17.19 12.54 2.14
N LYS A 51 -17.78 12.58 0.93
CA LYS A 51 -17.45 11.62 -0.14
C LYS A 51 -15.97 11.70 -0.54
N LYS A 52 -15.44 12.92 -0.71
CA LYS A 52 -14.01 13.13 -1.02
C LYS A 52 -13.12 12.63 0.11
N ALA A 53 -13.46 12.91 1.37
CA ALA A 53 -12.71 12.43 2.53
C ALA A 53 -12.71 10.90 2.64
N LEU A 54 -13.87 10.26 2.47
CA LEU A 54 -13.96 8.80 2.46
C LEU A 54 -13.18 8.18 1.31
N CYS A 55 -13.16 8.82 0.13
CA CYS A 55 -12.35 8.39 -1.01
C CYS A 55 -10.86 8.36 -0.66
N VAL A 56 -10.33 9.44 -0.06
CA VAL A 56 -8.93 9.51 0.39
C VAL A 56 -8.62 8.44 1.44
N LEU A 57 -9.50 8.25 2.43
CA LEU A 57 -9.31 7.25 3.48
C LEU A 57 -9.36 5.81 2.94
N LEU A 58 -10.26 5.52 2.00
CA LEU A 58 -10.34 4.23 1.32
C LEU A 58 -9.11 3.98 0.45
N GLN A 59 -8.61 5.01 -0.26
CA GLN A 59 -7.43 4.92 -1.10
C GLN A 59 -6.18 4.51 -0.30
N HIS A 60 -6.02 5.01 0.92
CA HIS A 60 -4.90 4.66 1.81
C HIS A 60 -5.18 3.43 2.70
N GLY A 61 -6.37 2.82 2.57
CA GLY A 61 -6.80 1.67 3.37
C GLY A 61 -7.07 1.97 4.84
N LEU A 62 -7.17 3.25 5.21
CA LEU A 62 -7.45 3.71 6.57
C LEU A 62 -8.93 3.51 6.95
N VAL A 63 -9.80 3.40 5.94
CA VAL A 63 -11.20 3.01 6.07
C VAL A 63 -11.47 1.82 5.16
N THR A 64 -12.34 0.92 5.60
CA THR A 64 -12.96 -0.15 4.81
C THR A 64 -14.47 0.06 4.77
N TYR A 65 -15.16 -0.65 3.88
CA TYR A 65 -16.62 -0.65 3.86
C TYR A 65 -17.17 -2.06 3.95
N GLN A 66 -18.38 -2.18 4.46
CA GLN A 66 -19.10 -3.44 4.58
C GLN A 66 -20.58 -3.23 4.24
N MET A 67 -21.22 -4.30 3.76
CA MET A 67 -22.66 -4.30 3.52
C MET A 67 -23.39 -4.64 4.82
N HIS A 68 -24.24 -3.72 5.28
CA HIS A 68 -25.12 -3.98 6.41
C HIS A 68 -26.24 -4.96 5.99
N LYS A 69 -26.77 -5.75 6.94
CA LYS A 69 -27.85 -6.73 6.70
C LYS A 69 -29.11 -6.15 6.06
N ARG A 70 -29.33 -4.84 6.23
CA ARG A 70 -30.46 -4.08 5.66
C ARG A 70 -30.16 -3.50 4.27
N GLY A 71 -29.03 -3.86 3.65
CA GLY A 71 -28.71 -3.50 2.26
C GLY A 71 -28.11 -2.10 2.05
N PHE A 72 -27.59 -1.45 3.09
CA PHE A 72 -26.84 -0.18 2.95
C PHE A 72 -25.36 -0.35 3.30
N VAL A 73 -24.53 0.58 2.85
CA VAL A 73 -23.07 0.56 3.05
C VAL A 73 -22.71 1.26 4.36
N GLU A 74 -21.88 0.60 5.17
CA GLU A 74 -21.24 1.18 6.35
C GLU A 74 -19.75 1.31 6.14
N TYR A 75 -19.18 2.42 6.61
CA TYR A 75 -17.75 2.69 6.60
C TYR A 75 -17.18 2.41 7.99
N VAL A 76 -16.02 1.75 8.03
CA VAL A 76 -15.35 1.32 9.25
C VAL A 76 -13.90 1.79 9.22
N ALA A 77 -13.46 2.54 10.24
CA ALA A 77 -12.07 2.96 10.35
C ALA A 77 -11.16 1.82 10.84
N GLN A 78 -10.02 1.67 10.19
CA GLN A 78 -8.94 0.75 10.54
C GLN A 78 -7.95 1.48 11.43
N SER A 79 -8.31 1.59 12.70
CA SER A 79 -7.70 2.50 13.66
C SER A 79 -6.22 2.18 13.94
N GLU A 80 -5.86 0.90 13.98
CA GLU A 80 -4.46 0.45 14.06
C GLU A 80 -3.64 0.88 12.84
N ARG A 81 -4.26 0.90 11.65
CA ARG A 81 -3.59 1.29 10.40
C ARG A 81 -3.26 2.78 10.38
N CYS A 82 -4.09 3.62 11.00
CA CYS A 82 -3.77 5.04 11.20
C CYS A 82 -2.50 5.22 12.03
N LEU A 83 -2.36 4.49 13.13
CA LEU A 83 -1.17 4.56 13.98
C LEU A 83 0.09 4.05 13.28
N ARG A 84 -0.06 3.13 12.32
CA ARG A 84 1.06 2.60 11.53
C ARG A 84 1.68 3.63 10.57
N ILE A 85 1.05 4.79 10.34
CA ILE A 85 1.64 5.91 9.58
C ILE A 85 2.99 6.33 10.19
N LEU A 86 3.08 6.35 11.53
CA LEU A 86 4.32 6.67 12.25
C LEU A 86 5.49 5.74 11.93
N ARG A 87 5.22 4.55 11.39
CA ARG A 87 6.26 3.56 11.05
C ARG A 87 6.72 3.65 9.59
N PHE A 88 6.13 4.54 8.77
CA PHE A 88 6.47 4.66 7.35
C PHE A 88 7.98 4.87 7.10
N PRO A 89 8.67 5.78 7.81
CA PRO A 89 10.11 5.95 7.62
C PRO A 89 10.90 4.66 7.87
N ARG A 90 10.49 3.86 8.86
CA ARG A 90 11.14 2.58 9.16
C ARG A 90 10.88 1.54 8.08
N TYR A 91 9.68 1.48 7.50
CA TYR A 91 9.40 0.59 6.37
C TYR A 91 10.25 0.95 5.15
N ILE A 92 10.34 2.24 4.82
CA ILE A 92 11.13 2.76 3.70
C ILE A 92 12.61 2.41 3.88
N TYR A 93 13.18 2.70 5.06
CA TYR A 93 14.57 2.37 5.37
C TYR A 93 14.86 0.85 5.29
N THR A 94 13.91 0.03 5.73
CA THR A 94 14.05 -1.43 5.66
C THR A 94 14.05 -1.90 4.21
N ALA A 95 13.17 -1.33 3.37
CA ALA A 95 13.15 -1.63 1.95
C ALA A 95 14.46 -1.22 1.27
N LYS A 96 15.02 -0.05 1.60
CA LYS A 96 16.35 0.37 1.15
C LYS A 96 17.44 -0.64 1.52
N THR A 97 17.41 -1.13 2.76
CA THR A 97 18.40 -2.08 3.29
C THR A 97 18.35 -3.43 2.57
N LEU A 98 17.16 -3.88 2.18
CA LEU A 98 16.95 -5.21 1.59
C LEU A 98 16.97 -5.21 0.05
N TYR A 99 16.61 -4.11 -0.60
CA TYR A 99 16.36 -4.02 -2.05
C TYR A 99 16.99 -2.78 -2.72
N GLY A 100 17.81 -2.02 -1.99
CA GLY A 100 18.46 -0.80 -2.51
C GLY A 100 17.49 0.35 -2.76
N ASP A 101 17.98 1.38 -3.46
CA ASP A 101 17.24 2.63 -3.71
C ASP A 101 15.96 2.40 -4.53
N THR A 102 15.96 1.44 -5.47
CA THR A 102 14.77 1.10 -6.24
C THR A 102 13.66 0.56 -5.34
N GLY A 103 13.99 -0.34 -4.40
CA GLY A 103 13.00 -0.86 -3.45
C GLY A 103 12.54 0.17 -2.42
N GLU A 104 13.43 1.06 -1.99
CA GLU A 104 13.10 2.22 -1.15
C GLU A 104 11.99 3.05 -1.78
N LEU A 105 12.18 3.47 -3.05
CA LEU A 105 11.23 4.31 -3.76
C LEU A 105 9.92 3.59 -4.09
N ILE A 106 9.96 2.30 -4.44
CA ILE A 106 8.72 1.51 -4.62
C ILE A 106 7.88 1.54 -3.35
N VAL A 107 8.51 1.28 -2.20
CA VAL A 107 7.79 1.24 -0.92
C VAL A 107 7.31 2.62 -0.50
N GLU A 108 8.13 3.65 -0.66
CA GLU A 108 7.73 5.05 -0.41
C GLU A 108 6.51 5.44 -1.24
N GLU A 109 6.52 5.18 -2.55
CA GLU A 109 5.40 5.53 -3.43
C GLU A 109 4.11 4.78 -3.05
N LEU A 110 4.19 3.49 -2.74
CA LEU A 110 3.00 2.74 -2.30
C LEU A 110 2.47 3.21 -0.94
N LEU A 111 3.33 3.67 -0.03
CA LEU A 111 2.88 4.21 1.26
C LEU A 111 2.23 5.59 1.11
N LEU A 112 2.81 6.47 0.31
CA LEU A 112 2.36 7.86 0.17
C LEU A 112 1.13 8.02 -0.71
N ASN A 113 0.93 7.15 -1.71
CA ASN A 113 -0.24 7.22 -2.61
C ASN A 113 -1.30 6.16 -2.29
N GLY A 114 -0.99 5.21 -1.38
CA GLY A 114 -1.85 4.08 -1.07
C GLY A 114 -1.88 3.03 -2.18
N LYS A 115 -3.07 2.78 -2.74
CA LYS A 115 -3.26 1.74 -3.77
C LYS A 115 -2.81 2.21 -5.14
N MET A 116 -1.87 1.50 -5.78
CA MET A 116 -1.39 1.85 -7.12
C MET A 116 -1.34 0.64 -8.04
N THR A 117 -1.50 0.86 -9.34
CA THR A 117 -1.23 -0.19 -10.34
C THR A 117 0.28 -0.40 -10.50
N LEU A 118 0.67 -1.57 -11.00
CA LEU A 118 2.07 -1.91 -11.23
C LEU A 118 2.69 -0.93 -12.24
N THR A 119 2.00 -0.68 -13.35
CA THR A 119 2.44 0.22 -14.42
C THR A 119 2.66 1.64 -13.89
N HIS A 120 1.75 2.15 -13.05
CA HIS A 120 1.91 3.48 -12.48
C HIS A 120 3.12 3.52 -11.53
N SER A 121 3.22 2.55 -10.62
CA SER A 121 4.34 2.47 -9.66
C SER A 121 5.69 2.41 -10.39
N VAL A 122 5.84 1.54 -11.39
CA VAL A 122 7.06 1.38 -12.19
C VAL A 122 7.44 2.67 -12.92
N LYS A 123 6.48 3.29 -13.63
CA LYS A 123 6.72 4.57 -14.35
C LYS A 123 7.19 5.65 -13.37
N LYS A 124 6.47 5.84 -12.26
CA LYS A 124 6.76 6.91 -11.28
C LYS A 124 8.12 6.73 -10.60
N VAL A 125 8.46 5.50 -10.21
CA VAL A 125 9.76 5.20 -9.60
C VAL A 125 10.90 5.38 -10.61
N ALA A 126 10.73 4.91 -11.86
CA ALA A 126 11.74 5.08 -12.89
C ALA A 126 11.99 6.57 -13.22
N ASP A 127 10.93 7.38 -13.28
CA ASP A 127 11.04 8.84 -13.47
C ASP A 127 11.84 9.47 -12.32
N ARG A 128 11.48 9.19 -11.06
CA ARG A 128 12.17 9.72 -9.87
C ARG A 128 13.63 9.29 -9.78
N LEU A 129 13.95 8.02 -10.06
CA LEU A 129 15.34 7.56 -10.09
C LEU A 129 16.14 8.27 -11.17
N THR A 130 15.56 8.44 -12.36
CA THR A 130 16.23 9.09 -13.49
C THR A 130 16.52 10.57 -13.22
N GLU A 131 15.70 11.24 -12.42
CA GLU A 131 15.96 12.62 -11.94
C GLU A 131 17.20 12.70 -11.03
N THR A 132 17.53 11.64 -10.30
CA THR A 132 18.72 11.60 -9.41
C THR A 132 20.01 11.14 -10.12
N MET A 133 19.91 10.60 -11.33
CA MET A 133 21.07 10.13 -12.10
C MET A 133 21.76 11.26 -12.89
N GLU A 134 23.06 11.07 -13.18
CA GLU A 134 23.83 11.92 -14.10
C GLU A 134 23.20 12.05 -15.49
N ASP A 135 23.35 13.22 -16.11
CA ASP A 135 22.82 13.54 -17.42
C ASP A 135 23.16 12.46 -18.47
N GLY A 136 22.14 12.04 -19.21
CA GLY A 136 22.24 11.01 -20.24
C GLY A 136 22.01 9.57 -19.76
N LYS A 137 22.05 9.30 -18.45
CA LYS A 137 21.61 8.01 -17.88
C LYS A 137 20.11 8.02 -17.58
N SER A 138 19.47 6.86 -17.62
CA SER A 138 18.06 6.69 -17.30
C SER A 138 17.80 5.28 -16.80
N VAL A 139 16.87 5.12 -15.87
CA VAL A 139 16.47 3.81 -15.37
C VAL A 139 15.49 3.16 -16.33
N GLU A 140 15.73 1.88 -16.64
CA GLU A 140 14.81 1.08 -17.44
C GLU A 140 13.67 0.55 -16.58
N TYR A 141 12.47 0.48 -17.16
CA TYR A 141 11.31 -0.08 -16.46
C TYR A 141 11.51 -1.54 -16.04
N SER A 142 12.35 -2.29 -16.77
CA SER A 142 12.70 -3.69 -16.48
C SER A 142 13.38 -3.85 -15.11
N GLU A 143 14.27 -2.93 -14.74
CA GLU A 143 15.01 -2.96 -13.46
C GLU A 143 14.06 -2.72 -12.28
N VAL A 144 13.17 -1.74 -12.41
CA VAL A 144 12.14 -1.44 -11.40
C VAL A 144 11.14 -2.58 -11.29
N LEU A 145 10.73 -3.16 -12.42
CA LEU A 145 9.82 -4.31 -12.46
C LEU A 145 10.44 -5.55 -11.80
N ALA A 146 11.74 -5.80 -12.01
CA ALA A 146 12.44 -6.91 -11.35
C ALA A 146 12.45 -6.74 -9.82
N THR A 147 12.74 -5.53 -9.34
CA THR A 147 12.74 -5.22 -7.91
C THR A 147 11.33 -5.32 -7.31
N PHE A 148 10.31 -4.82 -8.03
CA PHE A 148 8.91 -4.96 -7.62
C PHE A 148 8.49 -6.43 -7.51
N THR A 149 8.92 -7.25 -8.47
CA THR A 149 8.65 -8.70 -8.47
C THR A 149 9.32 -9.37 -7.27
N GLN A 150 10.57 -9.03 -6.96
CA GLN A 150 11.26 -9.54 -5.78
C GLN A 150 10.55 -9.14 -4.47
N LEU A 151 10.05 -7.90 -4.37
CA LEU A 151 9.25 -7.44 -3.23
C LEU A 151 7.93 -8.20 -3.08
N ALA A 152 7.29 -8.55 -4.20
CA ALA A 152 6.08 -9.36 -4.21
C ALA A 152 6.37 -10.82 -3.82
N ASP A 153 7.41 -11.43 -4.38
CA ASP A 153 7.85 -12.81 -4.09
C ASP A 153 8.24 -13.00 -2.61
N THR A 154 8.80 -11.95 -2.00
CA THR A 154 9.16 -11.93 -0.57
C THR A 154 8.04 -11.41 0.35
N HIS A 155 6.84 -11.23 -0.22
CA HIS A 155 5.59 -10.84 0.43
C HIS A 155 5.57 -9.45 1.09
N PHE A 156 6.50 -8.55 0.76
CA PHE A 156 6.49 -7.16 1.26
C PHE A 156 5.44 -6.29 0.56
N VAL A 157 5.07 -6.65 -0.67
CA VAL A 157 4.04 -6.01 -1.48
C VAL A 157 2.99 -7.06 -1.86
N HIS A 158 1.71 -6.70 -1.87
CA HIS A 158 0.64 -7.62 -2.21
C HIS A 158 -0.51 -6.94 -2.95
N ARG A 159 -1.25 -7.71 -3.74
CA ARG A 159 -2.43 -7.23 -4.46
C ARG A 159 -3.54 -6.85 -3.48
N CYS A 160 -4.25 -5.78 -3.81
CA CYS A 160 -5.46 -5.37 -3.14
C CYS A 160 -6.60 -6.35 -3.47
N PRO A 161 -7.61 -6.47 -2.58
CA PRO A 161 -8.83 -7.20 -2.89
C PRO A 161 -9.47 -6.70 -4.19
N GLY A 162 -9.76 -7.62 -5.11
CA GLY A 162 -10.36 -7.33 -6.41
C GLY A 162 -11.87 -7.39 -6.36
N ILE A 163 -12.53 -6.87 -7.40
CA ILE A 163 -13.98 -7.02 -7.57
C ILE A 163 -14.26 -8.44 -8.06
N ASN A 164 -15.13 -9.17 -7.37
CA ASN A 164 -15.56 -10.47 -7.84
C ASN A 164 -16.47 -10.33 -9.06
N ASN A 165 -15.93 -10.65 -10.23
CA ASN A 165 -16.71 -10.80 -11.47
C ASN A 165 -17.27 -12.22 -11.66
N THR A 166 -17.13 -13.11 -10.68
CA THR A 166 -17.81 -14.41 -10.69
C THR A 166 -19.31 -14.15 -10.66
N GLY A 167 -19.92 -14.23 -11.84
CA GLY A 167 -21.36 -14.12 -12.03
C GLY A 167 -22.06 -15.22 -11.25
N GLU A 168 -22.61 -14.86 -10.10
CA GLU A 168 -23.82 -15.47 -9.59
C GLU A 168 -24.81 -14.34 -9.34
N THR A 169 -25.62 -14.12 -10.38
CA THR A 169 -27.08 -14.03 -10.28
C THR A 169 -27.65 -14.48 -8.94
N SER A 170 -27.56 -13.62 -7.93
CA SER A 170 -28.54 -13.54 -6.84
C SER A 170 -29.18 -12.16 -6.77
N SER A 171 -29.10 -11.38 -7.87
CA SER A 171 -30.05 -10.31 -8.11
C SER A 171 -31.33 -10.95 -8.66
N THR A 172 -32.19 -11.42 -7.76
CA THR A 172 -33.60 -11.11 -7.93
C THR A 172 -33.69 -9.61 -8.17
N GLU A 173 -34.08 -9.25 -9.39
CA GLU A 173 -34.26 -7.88 -9.90
C GLU A 173 -32.97 -7.13 -10.27
N GLY A 174 -32.88 -6.68 -11.52
CA GLY A 174 -31.70 -6.10 -12.19
C GLY A 174 -31.22 -4.74 -11.67
N ARG A 175 -31.09 -4.58 -10.35
CA ARG A 175 -30.45 -3.42 -9.73
C ARG A 175 -29.01 -3.76 -9.34
N PRO A 176 -28.00 -2.99 -9.77
CA PRO A 176 -26.64 -3.19 -9.32
C PRO A 176 -26.54 -3.00 -7.80
N PRO A 177 -25.70 -3.79 -7.10
CA PRO A 177 -25.57 -3.70 -5.65
C PRO A 177 -25.06 -2.30 -5.23
N PRO A 178 -25.40 -1.81 -4.03
CA PRO A 178 -25.01 -0.48 -3.55
C PRO A 178 -23.49 -0.24 -3.45
N ALA A 179 -22.71 -1.31 -3.28
CA ALA A 179 -21.26 -1.31 -3.35
C ALA A 179 -20.77 -2.66 -3.92
N PRO A 180 -19.61 -2.69 -4.60
CA PRO A 180 -19.03 -3.94 -5.08
C PRO A 180 -18.57 -4.81 -3.90
N THR A 181 -18.69 -6.12 -4.04
CA THR A 181 -18.10 -7.05 -3.06
C THR A 181 -16.66 -7.33 -3.47
N LEU A 182 -15.72 -6.97 -2.60
CA LEU A 182 -14.31 -7.24 -2.83
C LEU A 182 -13.94 -8.59 -2.22
N SER A 183 -13.16 -9.39 -2.95
CA SER A 183 -12.55 -10.57 -2.37
C SER A 183 -11.09 -10.69 -2.75
N THR A 184 -10.36 -11.42 -1.92
CA THR A 184 -8.93 -11.66 -2.10
C THR A 184 -8.75 -13.06 -2.66
N ASN A 185 -8.14 -13.16 -3.83
CA ASN A 185 -7.70 -14.45 -4.37
C ASN A 185 -6.30 -14.76 -3.80
N GLU A 186 -6.22 -15.70 -2.86
CA GLU A 186 -4.97 -16.07 -2.17
C GLU A 186 -3.87 -16.51 -3.14
N LYS A 187 -4.23 -17.21 -4.22
CA LYS A 187 -3.24 -17.73 -5.20
C LYS A 187 -2.54 -16.62 -5.98
N GLU A 188 -3.22 -15.51 -6.19
CA GLU A 188 -2.72 -14.39 -6.99
C GLU A 188 -2.20 -13.24 -6.15
N MET A 189 -2.33 -13.31 -4.82
CA MET A 189 -2.05 -12.21 -3.89
C MET A 189 -0.63 -11.63 -4.05
N PHE A 190 0.34 -12.49 -4.37
CA PHE A 190 1.75 -12.12 -4.53
C PHE A 190 2.25 -12.28 -5.97
N THR A 191 1.42 -12.78 -6.88
CA THR A 191 1.84 -13.02 -8.27
C THR A 191 1.85 -11.71 -9.04
N VAL A 192 2.95 -11.36 -9.69
CA VAL A 192 2.99 -10.19 -10.59
C VAL A 192 2.46 -10.58 -11.97
N PRO A 193 1.49 -9.84 -12.55
CA PRO A 193 1.02 -10.12 -13.91
C PRO A 193 2.15 -9.91 -14.93
N LYS A 194 2.17 -10.73 -15.98
CA LYS A 194 3.13 -10.59 -17.08
C LYS A 194 2.77 -9.36 -17.92
N VAL A 195 3.29 -8.20 -17.53
CA VAL A 195 3.10 -6.94 -18.27
C VAL A 195 4.38 -6.65 -19.05
N THR A 196 4.25 -6.42 -20.36
CA THR A 196 5.37 -5.96 -21.18
C THR A 196 5.55 -4.46 -21.05
N LEU A 197 6.22 -4.02 -19.98
CA LEU A 197 6.61 -2.62 -19.79
C LEU A 197 7.95 -2.37 -20.49
N ILE A 198 7.89 -1.68 -21.63
CA ILE A 198 9.09 -1.22 -22.34
C ILE A 198 9.15 0.30 -22.23
N GLY A 199 10.27 0.81 -21.73
CA GLY A 199 10.51 2.24 -21.61
C GLY A 199 11.55 2.57 -20.57
N ARG A 200 11.80 3.87 -20.42
CA ARG A 200 12.79 4.47 -19.54
C ARG A 200 12.17 5.66 -18.82
N GLY A 201 12.66 5.91 -17.61
CA GLY A 201 12.29 7.08 -16.84
C GLY A 201 12.55 8.37 -17.62
N LYS A 202 11.64 9.33 -17.47
CA LYS A 202 11.71 10.64 -18.10
C LYS A 202 12.22 11.67 -17.10
N ARG A 203 13.18 12.49 -17.52
CA ARG A 203 13.53 13.71 -16.77
C ARG A 203 12.51 14.80 -17.04
N ARG A 204 12.10 15.52 -15.99
CA ARG A 204 11.45 16.82 -16.14
C ARG A 204 12.48 17.81 -16.74
N ARG A 205 12.37 18.11 -18.03
CA ARG A 205 13.09 19.24 -18.62
C ARG A 205 12.38 20.52 -18.20
N SER A 206 12.92 21.24 -17.22
CA SER A 206 12.61 22.66 -17.02
C SER A 206 13.39 23.46 -18.07
N SER A 207 12.73 23.81 -19.17
CA SER A 207 13.22 24.82 -20.11
C SER A 207 12.20 25.95 -20.10
N ASP A 208 12.31 26.84 -19.11
CA ASP A 208 11.87 28.22 -19.27
C ASP A 208 13.08 28.98 -19.84
N ASP A 209 12.99 29.34 -21.11
CA ASP A 209 13.63 30.50 -21.77
C ASP A 209 13.38 30.40 -23.29
N ASP A 210 12.31 31.03 -23.78
CA ASP A 210 12.40 32.18 -24.70
C ASP A 210 10.99 32.60 -25.19
N GLU A 211 10.71 33.89 -25.03
CA GLU A 211 9.48 34.55 -25.46
C GLU A 211 9.43 34.68 -26.99
N GLY A 212 8.31 34.27 -27.60
CA GLY A 212 7.96 34.79 -28.93
C GLY A 212 7.30 33.81 -29.88
N ALA A 213 6.02 33.48 -29.65
CA ALA A 213 5.02 33.38 -30.71
C ALA A 213 3.63 33.14 -30.12
N THR A 214 2.80 34.17 -30.19
CA THR A 214 1.35 34.09 -30.07
C THR A 214 0.79 33.06 -31.04
N GLN A 215 0.17 32.00 -30.52
CA GLN A 215 -1.01 31.39 -31.15
C GLN A 215 -1.76 30.50 -30.16
N SER A 216 -2.94 30.97 -29.82
CA SER A 216 -4.02 30.33 -29.10
C SER A 216 -4.30 28.89 -29.57
N LYS A 217 -4.03 27.90 -28.72
CA LYS A 217 -4.60 26.55 -28.84
C LYS A 217 -5.17 26.09 -27.49
N LYS A 218 -6.46 25.74 -27.55
CA LYS A 218 -7.36 25.20 -26.53
C LYS A 218 -6.69 24.33 -25.45
N PRO A 219 -7.24 24.29 -24.22
CA PRO A 219 -6.82 23.34 -23.21
C PRO A 219 -6.99 21.93 -23.77
N ARG A 220 -5.88 21.24 -23.91
CA ARG A 220 -5.82 19.84 -24.34
C ARG A 220 -6.41 19.04 -23.18
N LYS A 221 -7.68 18.67 -23.37
CA LYS A 221 -8.45 17.70 -22.59
C LYS A 221 -7.53 16.57 -22.16
N ASP A 222 -7.56 16.28 -20.86
CA ASP A 222 -6.70 15.36 -20.14
C ASP A 222 -6.23 14.17 -20.96
N ALA A 223 -4.92 13.92 -20.85
CA ALA A 223 -4.22 12.74 -21.32
C ALA A 223 -5.11 11.52 -21.13
N GLY A 224 -5.52 10.93 -22.26
CA GLY A 224 -6.28 9.70 -22.27
C GLY A 224 -5.58 8.68 -21.39
N ALA A 225 -6.35 8.05 -20.51
CA ALA A 225 -5.95 6.84 -19.82
C ALA A 225 -5.42 5.86 -20.88
N GLU A 226 -4.10 5.73 -20.96
CA GLU A 226 -3.48 4.56 -21.57
C GLU A 226 -3.95 3.40 -20.69
N SER A 227 -4.98 2.69 -21.12
CA SER A 227 -5.49 1.51 -20.41
C SER A 227 -4.34 0.52 -20.30
N GLY A 228 -3.71 0.47 -19.13
CA GLY A 228 -2.62 -0.44 -18.85
C GLY A 228 -3.16 -1.87 -18.90
N GLN A 229 -2.34 -2.83 -19.28
CA GLN A 229 -2.70 -4.25 -19.18
C GLN A 229 -3.07 -4.67 -17.73
N ASP A 230 -2.79 -3.83 -16.75
CA ASP A 230 -3.03 -3.99 -15.31
C ASP A 230 -4.06 -3.00 -14.71
N ASP A 231 -4.93 -2.37 -15.51
CA ASP A 231 -5.83 -1.28 -15.08
C ASP A 231 -6.77 -1.63 -13.90
N ALA A 232 -6.98 -2.91 -13.61
CA ALA A 232 -7.82 -3.38 -12.51
C ALA A 232 -7.05 -3.99 -11.33
N ILE A 233 -5.71 -4.06 -11.41
CA ILE A 233 -4.88 -4.71 -10.40
C ILE A 233 -4.13 -3.65 -9.60
N TYR A 234 -4.60 -3.41 -8.38
CA TYR A 234 -3.95 -2.51 -7.44
C TYR A 234 -3.06 -3.27 -6.47
N TRP A 235 -1.96 -2.64 -6.06
CA TRP A 235 -0.99 -3.14 -5.11
C TRP A 235 -0.91 -2.21 -3.91
N GLN A 236 -0.55 -2.79 -2.77
CA GLN A 236 -0.32 -2.07 -1.52
C GLN A 236 0.77 -2.76 -0.68
N ILE A 237 1.28 -2.04 0.32
CA ILE A 237 2.29 -2.57 1.25
C ILE A 237 1.70 -3.59 2.22
N ASN A 238 2.40 -4.71 2.37
CA ASN A 238 2.15 -5.69 3.42
C ASN A 238 2.85 -5.28 4.72
N MET A 239 2.17 -4.44 5.52
CA MET A 239 2.72 -4.00 6.81
C MET A 239 2.99 -5.15 7.79
N VAL A 240 2.28 -6.28 7.66
CA VAL A 240 2.45 -7.46 8.52
C VAL A 240 3.80 -8.12 8.26
N ARG A 241 4.22 -8.21 6.99
CA ARG A 241 5.54 -8.74 6.61
C ARG A 241 6.69 -7.90 7.18
N PHE A 242 6.55 -6.57 7.19
CA PHE A 242 7.52 -5.69 7.84
C PHE A 242 7.59 -5.92 9.35
N HIS A 243 6.45 -6.12 10.02
CA HIS A 243 6.45 -6.39 11.47
C HIS A 243 7.08 -7.75 11.79
N GLN A 244 6.84 -8.76 10.96
CA GLN A 244 7.52 -10.05 11.06
C GLN A 244 9.04 -9.87 10.94
N HIS A 245 9.51 -9.13 9.93
CA HIS A 245 10.94 -8.83 9.80
C HIS A 245 11.50 -8.11 11.03
N PHE A 246 10.78 -7.12 11.59
CA PHE A 246 11.23 -6.41 12.79
C PHE A 246 11.29 -7.28 14.04
N ARG A 247 10.33 -8.18 14.20
CA ARG A 247 10.34 -9.19 15.26
C ARG A 247 11.59 -10.07 15.13
N ASP A 248 11.84 -10.57 13.93
CA ASP A 248 12.95 -11.48 13.68
C ASP A 248 14.30 -10.79 13.93
N GLN A 249 14.48 -9.54 13.48
CA GLN A 249 15.67 -8.74 13.78
C GLN A 249 15.86 -8.50 15.29
N ALA A 250 14.79 -8.26 16.03
CA ALA A 250 14.88 -8.09 17.49
C ALA A 250 15.32 -9.39 18.19
N ILE A 251 14.81 -10.54 17.75
CA ILE A 251 15.20 -11.86 18.29
C ILE A 251 16.67 -12.14 17.97
N ILE A 252 17.09 -11.95 16.71
CA ILE A 252 18.48 -12.18 16.26
C ILE A 252 19.45 -11.29 17.05
N SER A 253 19.13 -10.00 17.20
CA SER A 253 19.96 -9.07 17.96
C SER A 253 20.07 -9.47 19.44
N ALA A 254 18.98 -9.92 20.06
CA ALA A 254 18.99 -10.39 21.44
C ALA A 254 19.87 -11.64 21.62
N VAL A 255 19.84 -12.59 20.68
CA VAL A 255 20.67 -13.80 20.70
C VAL A 255 22.15 -13.44 20.51
N SER A 256 22.47 -12.58 19.54
CA SER A 256 23.85 -12.13 19.29
C SER A 256 24.45 -11.47 20.54
N ASN A 257 23.69 -10.62 21.23
CA ASN A 257 24.14 -9.93 22.44
C ASN A 257 24.31 -10.86 23.66
N LYS A 258 23.52 -11.94 23.75
CA LYS A 258 23.51 -12.84 24.92
C LYS A 258 24.44 -14.04 24.78
N MET A 259 24.66 -14.50 23.55
CA MET A 259 25.45 -15.70 23.25
C MET A 259 26.66 -15.32 22.40
N ASP A 260 26.52 -15.37 21.08
CA ASP A 260 27.55 -15.00 20.12
C ASP A 260 26.94 -14.80 18.72
N GLN A 261 27.76 -14.32 17.78
CA GLN A 261 27.32 -14.10 16.41
C GLN A 261 26.92 -15.40 15.70
N THR A 262 27.63 -16.50 15.95
CA THR A 262 27.35 -17.81 15.33
C THR A 262 25.95 -18.29 15.72
N SER A 263 25.61 -18.26 17.01
CA SER A 263 24.27 -18.65 17.48
C SER A 263 23.18 -17.78 16.86
N SER A 264 23.45 -16.48 16.67
CA SER A 264 22.49 -15.58 16.04
C SER A 264 22.24 -15.88 14.56
N GLU A 265 23.25 -16.41 13.86
CA GLU A 265 23.13 -16.83 12.45
C GLU A 265 22.27 -18.09 12.29
N ILE A 266 22.43 -19.05 13.20
CA ILE A 266 21.58 -20.25 13.25
C ILE A 266 20.12 -19.83 13.43
N VAL A 267 19.84 -18.95 14.39
CA VAL A 267 18.50 -18.42 14.64
C VAL A 267 17.96 -17.62 13.44
N ARG A 268 18.80 -16.80 12.79
CA ARG A 268 18.42 -16.10 11.56
C ARG A 268 17.99 -17.07 10.46
N THR A 269 18.74 -18.16 10.29
CA THR A 269 18.46 -19.20 9.29
C THR A 269 17.12 -19.88 9.58
N MET A 270 16.88 -20.30 10.84
CA MET A 270 15.61 -20.90 11.25
C MET A 270 14.40 -19.96 11.03
N LEU A 271 14.55 -18.68 11.38
CA LEU A 271 13.50 -17.68 11.18
C LEU A 271 13.23 -17.45 9.69
N ARG A 272 14.28 -17.38 8.86
CA ARG A 272 14.16 -17.22 7.41
C ARG A 272 13.41 -18.38 6.76
N MET A 273 13.68 -19.62 7.17
CA MET A 273 12.94 -20.81 6.71
C MET A 273 11.47 -20.81 7.15
N SER A 274 11.15 -20.10 8.23
CA SER A 274 9.80 -20.01 8.79
C SER A 274 8.97 -18.85 8.23
N GLU A 275 9.54 -18.00 7.37
CA GLU A 275 8.93 -16.73 6.96
C GLU A 275 7.56 -16.89 6.28
N ILE A 276 7.43 -17.90 5.43
CA ILE A 276 6.22 -18.14 4.61
C ILE A 276 5.33 -19.27 5.15
N THR A 277 5.81 -20.06 6.10
CA THR A 277 5.10 -21.22 6.66
C THR A 277 4.39 -20.91 7.97
N THR A 278 4.77 -19.83 8.65
CA THR A 278 4.28 -19.47 9.97
C THR A 278 3.58 -18.11 9.94
N SER A 279 2.38 -18.05 10.50
CA SER A 279 1.66 -16.78 10.69
C SER A 279 2.46 -15.82 11.59
N SER A 280 2.44 -14.52 11.29
CA SER A 280 3.20 -13.51 12.04
C SER A 280 2.83 -13.45 13.54
N GLY A 281 1.60 -13.83 13.89
CA GLY A 281 1.09 -13.83 15.27
C GLY A 281 1.16 -15.19 15.97
N ALA A 282 1.74 -16.22 15.35
CA ALA A 282 1.82 -17.55 15.95
C ALA A 282 2.81 -17.57 17.13
N ALA A 283 2.46 -18.33 18.18
CA ALA A 283 3.32 -18.49 19.36
C ALA A 283 4.57 -19.34 19.08
N TYR A 284 4.50 -20.22 18.08
CA TYR A 284 5.58 -21.13 17.70
C TYR A 284 5.71 -21.17 16.17
N THR A 285 6.94 -21.34 15.69
CA THR A 285 7.20 -21.67 14.27
C THR A 285 6.95 -23.15 14.01
N GLN A 286 6.89 -23.51 12.73
CA GLN A 286 6.98 -24.93 12.37
C GLN A 286 8.31 -25.52 12.87
N PRO A 287 8.31 -26.73 13.45
CA PRO A 287 9.54 -27.41 13.83
C PRO A 287 10.43 -27.65 12.60
N LEU A 288 11.73 -27.39 12.73
CA LEU A 288 12.74 -27.65 11.71
C LEU A 288 13.69 -28.73 12.23
N SER A 289 14.02 -29.70 11.38
CA SER A 289 15.04 -30.69 11.70
C SER A 289 16.44 -30.06 11.66
N SER A 290 17.35 -30.51 12.52
CA SER A 290 18.75 -30.08 12.46
C SER A 290 19.42 -30.42 11.12
N ASN A 291 18.91 -31.42 10.40
CA ASN A 291 19.40 -31.77 9.07
C ASN A 291 18.96 -30.76 7.99
N GLU A 292 17.92 -29.97 8.25
CA GLU A 292 17.39 -28.97 7.32
C GLU A 292 18.00 -27.59 7.54
N VAL A 293 18.63 -27.35 8.70
CA VAL A 293 19.31 -26.09 9.04
C VAL A 293 20.81 -26.26 8.77
N PRO A 294 21.36 -25.65 7.71
CA PRO A 294 22.79 -25.69 7.46
C PRO A 294 23.55 -25.04 8.62
N ALA A 295 24.60 -25.72 9.09
CA ALA A 295 25.51 -25.22 10.12
C ALA A 295 26.40 -24.08 9.60
#